data_AF-A0A358N8N6-F1
#
_entry.id   AF-A0A358N8N6-F1
#
_cell.length_a   1.000
_cell.length_b   1.000
_cell.length_c   1.000
_cell.angle_alpha   90.00
_cell.angle_beta   90.00
_cell.angle_gamma   90.00
#
_symmetry.space_group_name_H-M   'P 1'
#
loop_
_entity.id
_entity.type
_entity.pdbx_description
1 polymer ?
#
loop_
_entity_poly.entity_id
_entity_poly.type
_entity_poly.pdbx_seq_one_letter_code
_entity_poly.pdbx_strand_id
1 'polypeptide(L)'
;ETHPAATAMALLAFLGDGHTHKKGDYQEVVERGMKWLIKQQDREGFFAGSARSHEKMYAQAQATIAICELYGMSGDSWLRPYAQRAIDFAEKAQSEAGGWRYEPNFDSDTSMTGWYVMALESGRSAKLDVNVTVLNRVMLYLDDAGSYDGAAYGYQARSAASSAMTAEGLLCRQYIGWKRDHPPMVRGISALIEDAPFDLADQDVYYWYYATQALHHFGGSPWRRWNDVMKVELPQAQVKTGRESGSWAPQRDRWGKNAGRLYTTCLSLYCLEVYYRHMPIYDTAAAQGAE
;
A
#
# COMPACT_ATOMS: atom_id res chain seq x y z
N GLU A 1 9.10 -17.03 -10.48
CA GLU A 1 8.18 -16.48 -9.47
C GLU A 1 8.95 -15.51 -8.60
N THR A 2 8.40 -14.33 -8.31
CA THR A 2 8.99 -13.40 -7.34
C THR A 2 8.59 -13.81 -5.94
N HIS A 3 9.35 -14.76 -5.39
CA HIS A 3 9.09 -15.28 -4.04
C HIS A 3 9.00 -14.16 -2.96
N PRO A 4 9.77 -13.05 -2.99
CA PRO A 4 9.65 -11.99 -1.99
C PRO A 4 8.32 -11.22 -2.02
N ALA A 5 7.91 -10.71 -3.18
CA ALA A 5 6.65 -9.97 -3.33
C ALA A 5 5.44 -10.84 -2.96
N ALA A 6 5.38 -12.05 -3.51
CA ALA A 6 4.31 -13.00 -3.22
C ALA A 6 4.21 -13.32 -1.72
N THR A 7 5.33 -13.59 -1.06
CA THR A 7 5.36 -13.87 0.38
C THR A 7 4.94 -12.65 1.19
N ALA A 8 5.45 -11.46 0.85
CA ALA A 8 5.10 -10.22 1.53
C ALA A 8 3.60 -9.92 1.41
N MET A 9 3.03 -10.03 0.22
CA MET A 9 1.59 -9.79 0.01
C MET A 9 0.72 -10.78 0.80
N ALA A 10 1.08 -12.07 0.80
CA ALA A 10 0.35 -13.06 1.58
C ALA A 10 0.45 -12.78 3.09
N LEU A 11 1.63 -12.41 3.60
CA LEU A 11 1.82 -12.01 4.99
C LEU A 11 0.95 -10.80 5.33
N LEU A 12 0.94 -9.76 4.50
CA LEU A 12 0.12 -8.57 4.71
C LEU A 12 -1.36 -8.92 4.84
N ALA A 13 -1.88 -9.90 4.09
CA ALA A 13 -3.29 -10.30 4.21
C ALA A 13 -3.58 -10.96 5.58
N PHE A 14 -2.71 -11.88 6.02
CA PHE A 14 -2.84 -12.48 7.35
C PHE A 14 -2.72 -11.44 8.47
N LEU A 15 -1.80 -10.49 8.33
CA LEU A 15 -1.61 -9.40 9.30
C LEU A 15 -2.82 -8.48 9.36
N GLY A 16 -3.44 -8.18 8.21
CA GLY A 16 -4.69 -7.43 8.15
C GLY A 16 -5.75 -8.03 9.07
N ASP A 17 -5.97 -9.34 8.98
CA ASP A 17 -6.93 -10.08 9.83
C ASP A 17 -6.44 -10.33 11.29
N GLY A 18 -5.31 -9.72 11.68
CA GLY A 18 -4.79 -9.79 13.04
C GLY A 18 -3.97 -11.04 13.37
N HIS A 19 -3.62 -11.86 12.37
CA HIS A 19 -2.77 -13.03 12.56
C HIS A 19 -1.29 -12.67 12.53
N THR A 20 -0.55 -13.07 13.56
CA THR A 20 0.91 -12.91 13.66
C THR A 20 1.57 -14.25 13.93
N HIS A 21 2.91 -14.30 13.93
CA HIS A 21 3.64 -15.50 14.38
C HIS A 21 3.48 -15.81 15.88
N LYS A 22 2.85 -14.92 16.65
CA LYS A 22 2.58 -15.10 18.10
C LYS A 22 1.12 -15.33 18.44
N LYS A 23 0.18 -15.03 17.53
CA LYS A 23 -1.27 -15.04 17.81
C LYS A 23 -2.09 -15.35 16.58
N GLY A 24 -3.19 -16.10 16.79
CA GLY A 24 -4.22 -16.40 15.80
C GLY A 24 -4.07 -17.78 15.16
N ASP A 25 -5.01 -18.16 14.31
CA ASP A 25 -5.13 -19.53 13.81
C ASP A 25 -4.04 -19.90 12.79
N TYR A 26 -3.42 -18.89 12.15
CA TYR A 26 -2.40 -19.07 11.12
C TYR A 26 -0.96 -18.80 11.59
N GLN A 27 -0.70 -18.91 12.90
CA GLN A 27 0.62 -18.64 13.50
C GLN A 27 1.79 -19.31 12.77
N GLU A 28 1.71 -20.62 12.54
CA GLU A 28 2.79 -21.37 11.87
C GLU A 28 3.00 -20.93 10.41
N VAL A 29 1.92 -20.53 9.73
CA VAL A 29 1.97 -20.04 8.34
C VAL A 29 2.69 -18.69 8.30
N VAL A 30 2.30 -17.77 9.18
CA VAL A 30 2.92 -16.45 9.30
C VAL A 30 4.39 -16.59 9.72
N GLU A 31 4.69 -17.46 10.69
CA GLU A 31 6.05 -17.68 11.16
C GLU A 31 6.97 -18.18 10.04
N ARG A 32 6.49 -19.12 9.22
CA ARG A 32 7.25 -19.65 8.08
C ARG A 32 7.50 -18.57 7.02
N GLY A 33 6.48 -17.78 6.67
CA GLY A 33 6.61 -16.68 5.72
C GLY A 33 7.59 -15.61 6.21
N MET A 34 7.45 -15.19 7.47
CA MET A 34 8.34 -14.24 8.14
C MET A 34 9.80 -14.71 8.13
N LYS A 35 10.08 -15.93 8.62
CA LYS A 35 11.45 -16.48 8.67
C LYS A 35 12.05 -16.58 7.27
N TRP A 36 11.25 -16.99 6.28
CA TRP A 36 11.71 -17.06 4.90
C TRP A 36 12.07 -15.68 4.35
N LEU A 37 11.23 -14.67 4.58
CA LEU A 37 11.44 -13.30 4.10
C LEU A 37 12.67 -12.66 4.75
N ILE A 38 12.82 -12.81 6.08
CA ILE A 38 14.00 -12.33 6.82
C ILE A 38 15.29 -12.95 6.29
N LYS A 39 15.27 -14.24 5.91
CA LYS A 39 16.43 -14.91 5.31
C LYS A 39 16.84 -14.32 3.96
N GLN A 40 15.94 -13.60 3.27
CA GLN A 40 16.26 -12.93 2.01
C GLN A 40 16.95 -11.58 2.21
N GLN A 41 16.89 -10.99 3.41
CA GLN A 41 17.48 -9.66 3.63
C GLN A 41 19.01 -9.72 3.55
N ASP A 42 19.58 -8.91 2.68
CA ASP A 42 21.02 -8.70 2.64
C ASP A 42 21.50 -7.70 3.71
N ARG A 43 22.79 -7.38 3.68
CA ARG A 43 23.42 -6.48 4.64
C ARG A 43 22.97 -5.02 4.49
N GLU A 44 22.50 -4.64 3.30
CA GLU A 44 22.00 -3.29 3.01
C GLU A 44 20.52 -3.13 3.38
N GLY A 45 19.85 -4.20 3.85
CA GLY A 45 18.43 -4.17 4.20
C GLY A 45 17.49 -4.57 3.06
N PHE A 46 18.04 -5.05 1.94
CA PHE A 46 17.29 -5.38 0.74
C PHE A 46 16.87 -6.87 0.72
N PHE A 47 15.58 -7.14 0.54
CA PHE A 47 14.97 -8.47 0.53
C PHE A 47 14.82 -9.07 -0.88
N ALA A 48 14.82 -8.22 -1.92
CA ALA A 48 14.35 -8.62 -3.24
C ALA A 48 15.47 -9.06 -4.20
N GLY A 49 16.62 -9.52 -3.70
CA GLY A 49 17.78 -9.92 -4.50
C GLY A 49 17.45 -10.94 -5.61
N SER A 50 16.51 -11.84 -5.34
CA SER A 50 16.06 -12.91 -6.25
C SER A 50 14.91 -12.53 -7.19
N ALA A 51 14.35 -11.32 -7.08
CA ALA A 51 13.26 -10.87 -7.94
C ALA A 51 13.76 -10.42 -9.33
N ARG A 52 12.86 -10.37 -10.34
CA ARG A 52 13.21 -9.83 -11.68
C ARG A 52 13.47 -8.33 -11.59
N SER A 53 14.30 -7.79 -12.48
CA SER A 53 14.84 -6.42 -12.36
C SER A 53 13.76 -5.34 -12.10
N HIS A 54 12.67 -5.32 -12.85
CA HIS A 54 11.60 -4.34 -12.73
C HIS A 54 10.62 -4.60 -11.57
N GLU A 55 10.68 -5.77 -10.94
CA GLU A 55 9.81 -6.17 -9.81
C GLU A 55 10.52 -5.99 -8.46
N LYS A 56 11.85 -5.82 -8.49
CA LYS A 56 12.72 -5.75 -7.30
C LYS A 56 12.28 -4.69 -6.30
N MET A 57 12.07 -3.46 -6.77
CA MET A 57 11.74 -2.37 -5.87
C MET A 57 10.31 -2.46 -5.32
N TYR A 58 9.35 -3.00 -6.11
CA TYR A 58 8.01 -3.33 -5.60
C TYR A 58 8.09 -4.37 -4.50
N ALA A 59 8.80 -5.47 -4.77
CA ALA A 59 8.99 -6.56 -3.82
C ALA A 59 9.67 -6.08 -2.53
N GLN A 60 10.64 -5.16 -2.65
CA GLN A 60 11.31 -4.55 -1.51
C GLN A 60 10.36 -3.72 -0.66
N ALA A 61 9.57 -2.85 -1.28
CA ALA A 61 8.62 -1.99 -0.54
C ALA A 61 7.58 -2.85 0.18
N GLN A 62 6.98 -3.83 -0.50
CA GLN A 62 6.01 -4.76 0.09
C GLN A 62 6.61 -5.57 1.24
N ALA A 63 7.83 -6.08 1.09
CA ALA A 63 8.54 -6.79 2.15
C ALA A 63 8.82 -5.88 3.36
N THR A 64 9.16 -4.62 3.10
CA THR A 64 9.39 -3.61 4.15
C THR A 64 8.11 -3.36 4.95
N ILE A 65 6.97 -3.15 4.28
CA ILE A 65 5.65 -3.00 4.93
C ILE A 65 5.37 -4.23 5.80
N ALA A 66 5.48 -5.44 5.24
CA ALA A 66 5.16 -6.68 5.96
C ALA A 66 5.99 -6.87 7.23
N ILE A 67 7.30 -6.62 7.18
CA ILE A 67 8.17 -6.78 8.34
C ILE A 67 7.96 -5.67 9.37
N CYS A 68 7.70 -4.43 8.94
CA CYS A 68 7.40 -3.32 9.84
C CYS A 68 6.07 -3.53 10.58
N GLU A 69 5.00 -3.89 9.86
CA GLU A 69 3.70 -4.18 10.46
C GLU A 69 3.77 -5.39 11.39
N LEU A 70 4.42 -6.48 10.97
CA LEU A 70 4.58 -7.66 11.83
C LEU A 70 5.35 -7.32 13.12
N TYR A 71 6.40 -6.51 13.04
CA TYR A 71 7.10 -6.00 14.22
C TYR A 71 6.18 -5.17 15.11
N GLY A 72 5.48 -4.17 14.54
CA GLY A 72 4.57 -3.29 15.27
C GLY A 72 3.44 -4.04 15.98
N MET A 73 2.84 -5.02 15.31
CA MET A 73 1.73 -5.82 15.87
C MET A 73 2.17 -6.84 16.92
N SER A 74 3.32 -7.48 16.73
CA SER A 74 3.79 -8.56 17.60
C SER A 74 4.63 -8.10 18.79
N GLY A 75 5.19 -6.88 18.73
CA GLY A 75 6.15 -6.35 19.69
C GLY A 75 7.42 -7.19 19.79
N ASP A 76 7.72 -8.03 18.79
CA ASP A 76 8.80 -8.99 18.89
C ASP A 76 10.17 -8.39 18.60
N SER A 77 10.94 -8.14 19.66
CA SER A 77 12.18 -7.34 19.60
C SER A 77 13.24 -7.85 18.60
N TRP A 78 13.29 -9.15 18.31
CA TRP A 78 14.26 -9.68 17.35
C TRP A 78 13.95 -9.27 15.90
N LEU A 79 12.72 -8.84 15.59
CA LEU A 79 12.34 -8.31 14.28
C LEU A 79 12.84 -6.88 14.05
N ARG A 80 12.97 -6.09 15.12
CA ARG A 80 13.36 -4.67 15.06
C ARG A 80 14.59 -4.40 14.16
N PRO A 81 15.72 -5.10 14.29
CA PRO A 81 16.89 -4.81 13.45
C PRO A 81 16.65 -5.10 11.96
N TYR A 82 15.78 -6.05 11.61
CA TYR A 82 15.44 -6.35 10.21
C TYR A 82 14.49 -5.28 9.64
N ALA A 83 13.49 -4.88 10.44
CA ALA A 83 12.56 -3.82 10.07
C ALA A 83 13.29 -2.48 9.90
N GLN A 84 14.17 -2.12 10.85
CA GLN A 84 14.93 -0.86 10.78
C GLN A 84 15.82 -0.80 9.54
N ARG A 85 16.59 -1.86 9.24
CA ARG A 85 17.44 -1.86 8.02
C ARG A 85 16.62 -1.73 6.73
N ALA A 86 15.40 -2.24 6.71
CA ALA A 86 14.53 -2.11 5.55
C ALA A 86 14.05 -0.66 5.35
N ILE A 87 13.75 0.04 6.45
CA ILE A 87 13.48 1.48 6.47
C ILE A 87 14.72 2.26 6.03
N ASP A 88 15.89 1.96 6.59
CA ASP A 88 17.16 2.63 6.23
C ASP A 88 17.45 2.47 4.73
N PHE A 89 17.18 1.29 4.15
CA PHE A 89 17.26 1.07 2.70
C PHE A 89 16.27 1.95 1.93
N ALA A 90 15.01 1.98 2.36
CA ALA A 90 13.96 2.79 1.72
C ALA A 90 14.35 4.27 1.67
N GLU A 91 14.86 4.81 2.76
CA GLU A 91 15.35 6.19 2.84
C GLU A 91 16.55 6.43 1.93
N LYS A 92 17.54 5.52 1.96
CA LYS A 92 18.72 5.59 1.10
C LYS A 92 18.40 5.43 -0.39
N ALA A 93 17.27 4.84 -0.74
CA ALA A 93 16.88 4.59 -2.13
C ALA A 93 16.09 5.74 -2.78
N GLN A 94 15.64 6.74 -2.01
CA GLN A 94 14.85 7.86 -2.52
C GLN A 94 15.63 8.66 -3.55
N SER A 95 15.01 8.98 -4.69
CA SER A 95 15.63 9.81 -5.72
C SER A 95 15.85 11.26 -5.26
N GLU A 96 16.62 12.03 -6.03
CA GLU A 96 16.74 13.47 -5.82
C GLU A 96 15.38 14.20 -5.95
N ALA A 97 14.49 13.72 -6.83
CA ALA A 97 13.15 14.26 -7.04
C ALA A 97 12.20 14.03 -5.85
N GLY A 98 12.54 13.12 -4.92
CA GLY A 98 11.75 12.84 -3.72
C GLY A 98 10.80 11.65 -3.82
N GLY A 99 10.78 10.94 -4.94
CA GLY A 99 10.03 9.69 -5.11
C GLY A 99 10.92 8.46 -5.25
N TRP A 100 10.31 7.34 -5.62
CA TRP A 100 10.98 6.06 -5.89
C TRP A 100 10.55 5.50 -7.23
N ARG A 101 11.37 4.59 -7.78
CA ARG A 101 11.07 3.81 -8.98
C ARG A 101 11.83 2.48 -8.95
N TYR A 102 12.31 2.00 -10.10
CA TYR A 102 12.91 0.68 -10.31
C TYR A 102 14.38 0.61 -9.92
N GLU A 103 15.08 1.75 -9.93
CA GLU A 103 16.49 1.86 -9.56
C GLU A 103 16.63 2.80 -8.34
N PRO A 104 17.37 2.39 -7.29
CA PRO A 104 17.64 3.25 -6.15
C PRO A 104 18.37 4.53 -6.58
N ASN A 105 17.99 5.68 -6.00
CA ASN A 105 18.62 6.99 -6.24
C ASN A 105 18.59 7.49 -7.70
N PHE A 106 17.70 6.96 -8.54
CA PHE A 106 17.65 7.33 -9.95
C PHE A 106 16.44 8.21 -10.31
N ASP A 107 15.28 7.60 -10.52
CA ASP A 107 14.08 8.29 -10.98
C ASP A 107 12.85 8.01 -10.10
N SER A 108 11.69 8.53 -10.50
CA SER A 108 10.48 8.49 -9.68
C SER A 108 9.21 8.29 -10.51
N ASP A 109 8.31 7.47 -9.98
CA ASP A 109 6.94 7.31 -10.44
C ASP A 109 5.97 7.31 -9.24
N THR A 110 4.69 7.65 -9.47
CA THR A 110 3.67 7.76 -8.42
C THR A 110 3.37 6.40 -7.78
N SER A 111 3.41 5.34 -8.57
CA SER A 111 3.11 3.97 -8.17
C SER A 111 4.11 3.42 -7.16
N MET A 112 5.39 3.58 -7.45
CA MET A 112 6.49 3.19 -6.59
C MET A 112 6.56 4.10 -5.37
N THR A 113 6.32 5.40 -5.55
CA THR A 113 6.34 6.35 -4.45
C THR A 113 5.28 6.02 -3.41
N GLY A 114 4.05 5.66 -3.79
CA GLY A 114 3.03 5.29 -2.80
C GLY A 114 3.36 4.04 -2.00
N TRP A 115 3.94 3.00 -2.62
CA TRP A 115 4.43 1.82 -1.86
C TRP A 115 5.51 2.18 -0.83
N TYR A 116 6.44 3.07 -1.18
CA TYR A 116 7.49 3.49 -0.26
C TYR A 116 6.98 4.44 0.84
N VAL A 117 6.00 5.30 0.54
CA VAL A 117 5.30 6.09 1.57
C VAL A 117 4.61 5.17 2.58
N MET A 118 3.88 4.15 2.11
CA MET A 118 3.25 3.15 2.98
C MET A 118 4.28 2.38 3.82
N ALA A 119 5.45 2.07 3.26
CA ALA A 119 6.54 1.42 3.99
C ALA A 119 7.07 2.29 5.13
N LEU A 120 7.33 3.58 4.86
CA LEU A 120 7.81 4.53 5.86
C LEU A 120 6.75 4.80 6.95
N GLU A 121 5.48 4.93 6.57
CA GLU A 121 4.37 5.09 7.53
C GLU A 121 4.14 3.83 8.38
N SER A 122 4.36 2.62 7.82
CA SER A 122 4.39 1.38 8.59
C SER A 122 5.53 1.37 9.61
N GLY A 123 6.70 1.88 9.22
CA GLY A 123 7.84 2.06 10.12
C GLY A 123 7.55 3.02 11.27
N ARG A 124 6.95 4.19 10.97
CA ARG A 124 6.53 5.17 11.99
C ARG A 124 5.52 4.58 12.96
N SER A 125 4.51 3.88 12.43
CA SER A 125 3.47 3.22 13.24
C SER A 125 4.07 2.15 14.16
N ALA A 126 5.12 1.47 13.71
CA ALA A 126 5.88 0.51 14.50
C ALA A 126 6.94 1.14 15.43
N LYS A 127 6.99 2.48 15.53
CA LYS A 127 7.97 3.24 16.33
C LYS A 127 9.43 2.95 15.96
N LEU A 128 9.68 2.70 14.67
CA LEU A 128 11.03 2.66 14.10
C LEU A 128 11.54 4.08 13.82
N ASP A 129 12.85 4.19 13.66
CA ASP A 129 13.49 5.46 13.36
C ASP A 129 13.27 5.79 11.88
N VAL A 130 12.39 6.76 11.61
CA VAL A 130 12.05 7.22 10.24
C VAL A 130 12.38 8.71 10.11
N ASN A 131 13.18 9.06 9.11
CA ASN A 131 13.57 10.42 8.81
C ASN A 131 12.41 11.19 8.16
N VAL A 132 11.79 12.09 8.93
CA VAL A 132 10.69 12.94 8.47
C VAL A 132 11.04 13.78 7.23
N THR A 133 12.33 14.09 7.01
CA THR A 133 12.76 14.84 5.83
C THR A 133 12.57 14.04 4.55
N VAL A 134 12.76 12.72 4.60
CA VAL A 134 12.53 11.81 3.46
C VAL A 134 11.04 11.84 3.08
N LEU A 135 10.15 11.73 4.07
CA LEU A 135 8.70 11.84 3.85
C LEU A 135 8.30 13.20 3.28
N ASN A 136 8.84 14.30 3.84
CA ASN A 136 8.52 15.64 3.35
C ASN A 136 8.96 15.88 1.90
N ARG A 137 10.05 15.25 1.45
CA ARG A 137 10.51 15.35 0.05
C ARG A 137 9.56 14.71 -0.95
N VAL A 138 8.65 13.83 -0.52
CA VAL A 138 7.60 13.27 -1.39
C VAL A 138 6.71 14.37 -1.96
N MET A 139 6.50 15.47 -1.22
CA MET A 139 5.76 16.63 -1.73
C MET A 139 6.39 17.19 -3.02
N LEU A 140 7.73 17.23 -3.10
CA LEU A 140 8.44 17.74 -4.27
C LEU A 140 8.10 16.94 -5.53
N TYR A 141 8.12 15.62 -5.41
CA TYR A 141 7.77 14.74 -6.51
C TYR A 141 6.30 14.87 -6.90
N LEU A 142 5.39 14.87 -5.91
CA LEU A 142 3.96 14.97 -6.15
C LEU A 142 3.55 16.33 -6.73
N ASP A 143 4.28 17.41 -6.43
CA ASP A 143 4.04 18.72 -7.05
C ASP A 143 4.34 18.69 -8.56
N ASP A 144 5.35 17.92 -9.00
CA ASP A 144 5.73 17.76 -10.42
C ASP A 144 4.88 16.69 -11.17
N ALA A 145 4.47 15.64 -10.46
CA ALA A 145 3.59 14.60 -11.00
C ALA A 145 2.09 15.00 -11.01
N GLY A 146 1.75 16.08 -10.31
CA GLY A 146 0.39 16.57 -10.15
C GLY A 146 -0.13 17.36 -11.35
N SER A 147 -1.44 17.32 -11.54
CA SER A 147 -2.21 18.13 -12.47
C SER A 147 -3.42 18.75 -11.76
N TYR A 148 -4.02 19.78 -12.35
CA TYR A 148 -5.16 20.50 -11.79
C TYR A 148 -4.92 20.99 -10.35
N ASP A 149 -3.73 21.56 -10.13
CA ASP A 149 -3.30 22.07 -8.83
C ASP A 149 -3.26 20.94 -7.76
N GLY A 150 -2.79 19.76 -8.15
CA GLY A 150 -2.62 18.60 -7.27
C GLY A 150 -3.90 17.80 -6.98
N ALA A 151 -4.96 18.00 -7.78
CA ALA A 151 -6.21 17.24 -7.69
C ALA A 151 -6.18 15.93 -8.49
N ALA A 152 -5.22 15.77 -9.42
CA ALA A 152 -5.02 14.54 -10.19
C ALA A 152 -3.53 14.26 -10.38
N TYR A 153 -3.17 13.00 -10.62
CA TYR A 153 -1.77 12.58 -10.72
C TYR A 153 -1.55 11.62 -11.88
N GLY A 154 -0.42 11.78 -12.57
CA GLY A 154 0.08 10.87 -13.60
C GLY A 154 1.01 9.80 -13.03
N TYR A 155 1.38 8.82 -13.86
CA TYR A 155 2.36 7.79 -13.50
C TYR A 155 3.75 8.38 -13.27
N GLN A 156 4.20 9.27 -14.13
CA GLN A 156 5.42 10.08 -13.95
C GLN A 156 5.09 11.57 -14.10
N ALA A 157 6.06 12.42 -13.76
CA ALA A 157 6.02 13.84 -14.05
C ALA A 157 5.56 14.11 -15.49
N ARG A 158 4.61 15.03 -15.65
CA ARG A 158 4.05 15.46 -16.95
C ARG A 158 3.34 14.37 -17.77
N SER A 159 3.09 13.19 -17.19
CA SER A 159 2.23 12.18 -17.81
C SER A 159 0.75 12.46 -17.57
N ALA A 160 -0.12 11.95 -18.43
CA ALA A 160 -1.56 12.09 -18.26
C ALA A 160 -2.03 11.45 -16.95
N ALA A 161 -2.98 12.11 -16.28
CA ALA A 161 -3.53 11.60 -15.04
C ALA A 161 -4.34 10.31 -15.25
N SER A 162 -4.33 9.44 -14.25
CA SER A 162 -5.19 8.25 -14.20
C SER A 162 -5.86 8.14 -12.83
N SER A 163 -6.96 7.38 -12.73
CA SER A 163 -7.66 7.14 -11.47
C SER A 163 -6.77 6.45 -10.44
N ALA A 164 -6.02 5.43 -10.85
CA ALA A 164 -5.05 4.72 -10.02
C ALA A 164 -4.01 5.66 -9.40
N MET A 165 -3.32 6.43 -10.24
CA MET A 165 -2.27 7.34 -9.77
C MET A 165 -2.85 8.50 -8.99
N THR A 166 -4.05 8.97 -9.34
CA THR A 166 -4.75 10.02 -8.59
C THR A 166 -5.11 9.57 -7.19
N ALA A 167 -5.68 8.37 -7.02
CA ALA A 167 -5.98 7.81 -5.72
C ALA A 167 -4.73 7.64 -4.85
N GLU A 168 -3.65 7.13 -5.44
CA GLU A 168 -2.37 6.93 -4.76
C GLU A 168 -1.67 8.25 -4.39
N GLY A 169 -1.63 9.21 -5.30
CA GLY A 169 -1.08 10.54 -5.06
C GLY A 169 -1.85 11.29 -3.98
N LEU A 170 -3.18 11.24 -4.00
CA LEU A 170 -4.02 11.80 -2.93
C LEU A 170 -3.78 11.09 -1.61
N LEU A 171 -3.71 9.76 -1.57
CA LEU A 171 -3.37 9.01 -0.35
C LEU A 171 -2.03 9.49 0.24
N CYS A 172 -1.00 9.63 -0.60
CA CYS A 172 0.29 10.17 -0.17
C CYS A 172 0.15 11.59 0.39
N ARG A 173 -0.65 12.46 -0.24
CA ARG A 173 -0.95 13.80 0.28
C ARG A 173 -1.61 13.76 1.66
N GLN A 174 -2.48 12.79 1.93
CA GLN A 174 -3.09 12.61 3.26
C GLN A 174 -2.02 12.28 4.30
N TYR A 175 -1.13 11.33 4.01
CA TYR A 175 -0.05 10.93 4.92
C TYR A 175 0.96 12.05 5.21
N ILE A 176 1.28 12.89 4.23
CA ILE A 176 2.19 14.03 4.42
C ILE A 176 1.50 15.30 4.92
N GLY A 177 0.22 15.20 5.33
CA GLY A 177 -0.45 16.21 6.16
C GLY A 177 -1.38 17.18 5.44
N TRP A 178 -1.80 16.92 4.19
CA TRP A 178 -2.90 17.69 3.61
C TRP A 178 -4.16 17.53 4.45
N LYS A 179 -4.78 18.66 4.81
CA LYS A 179 -6.06 18.65 5.53
C LYS A 179 -7.16 18.14 4.61
N ARG A 180 -8.20 17.56 5.22
CA ARG A 180 -9.38 17.06 4.52
C ARG A 180 -10.05 18.14 3.64
N ASP A 181 -10.11 19.38 4.13
CA ASP A 181 -10.72 20.52 3.45
C ASP A 181 -9.79 21.24 2.46
N HIS A 182 -8.58 20.72 2.25
CA HIS A 182 -7.65 21.25 1.24
C HIS A 182 -8.33 21.20 -0.15
N PRO A 183 -8.50 22.31 -0.88
CA PRO A 183 -9.37 22.32 -2.07
C PRO A 183 -9.00 21.30 -3.16
N PRO A 184 -7.72 21.09 -3.50
CA PRO A 184 -7.31 19.99 -4.39
C PRO A 184 -7.68 18.59 -3.88
N MET A 185 -7.61 18.32 -2.57
CA MET A 185 -8.01 17.05 -1.98
C MET A 185 -9.50 16.80 -2.22
N VAL A 186 -10.34 17.80 -1.93
CA VAL A 186 -11.79 17.71 -2.13
C VAL A 186 -12.13 17.48 -3.61
N ARG A 187 -11.51 18.24 -4.53
CA ARG A 187 -11.74 18.07 -5.97
C ARG A 187 -11.34 16.68 -6.46
N GLY A 188 -10.17 16.20 -6.06
CA GLY A 188 -9.66 14.89 -6.47
C GLY A 188 -10.53 13.74 -5.96
N ILE A 189 -10.95 13.79 -4.69
CA ILE A 189 -11.84 12.80 -4.11
C ILE A 189 -13.22 12.79 -4.80
N SER A 190 -13.78 13.97 -5.12
CA SER A 190 -15.03 14.05 -5.88
C SER A 190 -14.90 13.43 -7.27
N ALA A 191 -13.82 13.74 -8.00
CA ALA A 191 -13.56 13.17 -9.33
C ALA A 191 -13.44 11.63 -9.29
N LEU A 192 -12.75 11.07 -8.28
CA LEU A 192 -12.66 9.60 -8.13
C LEU A 192 -14.04 8.94 -7.95
N ILE A 193 -14.94 9.57 -7.19
CA ILE A 193 -16.29 9.02 -6.95
C ILE A 193 -17.23 9.20 -8.16
N GLU A 194 -17.06 10.27 -8.93
CA GLU A 194 -17.91 10.59 -10.08
C GLU A 194 -17.46 9.87 -11.35
N ASP A 195 -16.15 9.88 -11.62
CA ASP A 195 -15.59 9.41 -12.90
C ASP A 195 -15.06 7.97 -12.83
N ALA A 196 -14.72 7.48 -11.63
CA ALA A 196 -14.15 6.14 -11.44
C ALA A 196 -14.72 5.42 -10.20
N PRO A 197 -16.05 5.29 -10.07
CA PRO A 197 -16.65 4.55 -8.94
C PRO A 197 -16.20 3.07 -8.94
N PHE A 198 -16.43 2.39 -7.82
CA PHE A 198 -16.24 0.95 -7.74
C PHE A 198 -17.16 0.25 -8.76
N ASP A 199 -16.58 -0.54 -9.68
CA ASP A 199 -17.31 -1.24 -10.73
C ASP A 199 -16.66 -2.59 -11.06
N LEU A 200 -17.33 -3.70 -10.76
CA LEU A 200 -16.86 -5.06 -11.09
C LEU A 200 -16.72 -5.33 -12.60
N ALA A 201 -17.31 -4.51 -13.47
CA ALA A 201 -17.18 -4.64 -14.91
C ALA A 201 -15.82 -4.13 -15.43
N ASP A 202 -15.24 -3.12 -14.77
CA ASP A 202 -13.93 -2.53 -15.07
C ASP A 202 -12.95 -2.78 -13.90
N GLN A 203 -12.47 -4.02 -13.79
CA GLN A 203 -11.67 -4.45 -12.65
C GLN A 203 -10.25 -3.91 -12.72
N ASP A 204 -9.88 -3.13 -11.72
CA ASP A 204 -8.50 -2.73 -11.43
C ASP A 204 -8.30 -2.78 -9.91
N VAL A 205 -7.88 -3.93 -9.39
CA VAL A 205 -7.67 -4.11 -7.95
C VAL A 205 -6.56 -3.21 -7.40
N TYR A 206 -5.64 -2.75 -8.25
CA TYR A 206 -4.61 -1.79 -7.86
C TYR A 206 -5.23 -0.43 -7.57
N TYR A 207 -6.04 0.05 -8.51
CA TYR A 207 -6.84 1.26 -8.30
C TYR A 207 -7.75 1.11 -7.07
N TRP A 208 -8.50 0.02 -6.96
CA TRP A 208 -9.43 -0.18 -5.86
C TRP A 208 -8.73 -0.16 -4.51
N TYR A 209 -7.53 -0.73 -4.39
CA TYR A 209 -6.75 -0.70 -3.15
C TYR A 209 -6.41 0.73 -2.70
N TYR A 210 -5.88 1.57 -3.60
CA TYR A 210 -5.55 2.95 -3.27
C TYR A 210 -6.78 3.84 -3.10
N ALA A 211 -7.80 3.68 -3.95
CA ALA A 211 -9.06 4.42 -3.84
C ALA A 211 -9.77 4.12 -2.52
N THR A 212 -9.82 2.83 -2.15
CA THR A 212 -10.42 2.40 -0.88
C THR A 212 -9.72 3.07 0.31
N GLN A 213 -8.40 3.11 0.34
CA GLN A 213 -7.66 3.77 1.43
C GLN A 213 -7.86 5.29 1.43
N ALA A 214 -7.71 5.95 0.27
CA ALA A 214 -7.85 7.40 0.16
C ALA A 214 -9.26 7.86 0.59
N LEU A 215 -10.29 7.14 0.15
CA LEU A 215 -11.68 7.40 0.48
C LEU A 215 -11.99 7.05 1.93
N HIS A 216 -11.44 5.96 2.46
CA HIS A 216 -11.59 5.59 3.87
C HIS A 216 -11.04 6.68 4.79
N HIS A 217 -9.81 7.14 4.55
CA HIS A 217 -9.24 8.24 5.33
C HIS A 217 -10.01 9.55 5.16
N PHE A 218 -10.49 9.85 3.95
CA PHE A 218 -11.30 11.04 3.69
C PHE A 218 -12.66 10.98 4.41
N GLY A 219 -13.25 9.80 4.53
CA GLY A 219 -14.51 9.55 5.22
C GLY A 219 -15.72 10.27 4.61
N GLY A 220 -16.79 10.38 5.40
CA GLY A 220 -18.00 11.10 4.99
C GLY A 220 -18.76 10.46 3.82
N SER A 221 -19.41 11.29 3.00
CA SER A 221 -20.24 10.82 1.88
C SER A 221 -19.44 10.07 0.80
N PRO A 222 -18.25 10.55 0.37
CA PRO A 222 -17.42 9.82 -0.60
C PRO A 222 -17.13 8.39 -0.17
N TRP A 223 -16.72 8.21 1.10
CA TRP A 223 -16.45 6.88 1.64
C TRP A 223 -17.66 5.97 1.60
N ARG A 224 -18.82 6.44 2.09
CA ARG A 224 -20.04 5.62 2.11
C ARG A 224 -20.45 5.20 0.70
N ARG A 225 -20.43 6.12 -0.28
CA ARG A 225 -20.76 5.81 -1.68
C ARG A 225 -19.88 4.70 -2.26
N TRP A 226 -18.59 4.71 -1.95
CA TRP A 226 -17.68 3.67 -2.38
C TRP A 226 -17.90 2.35 -1.64
N ASN A 227 -17.86 2.40 -0.31
CA ASN A 227 -17.80 1.19 0.50
C ASN A 227 -19.13 0.48 0.65
N ASP A 228 -20.27 1.17 0.55
CA ASP A 228 -21.58 0.53 0.52
C ASP A 228 -21.74 -0.43 -0.67
N VAL A 229 -21.07 -0.14 -1.79
CA VAL A 229 -21.00 -1.02 -2.96
C VAL A 229 -19.89 -2.06 -2.79
N MET A 230 -18.64 -1.61 -2.57
CA MET A 230 -17.47 -2.49 -2.52
C MET A 230 -17.60 -3.61 -1.49
N LYS A 231 -18.10 -3.33 -0.28
CA LYS A 231 -18.22 -4.33 0.80
C LYS A 231 -19.21 -5.46 0.47
N VAL A 232 -20.12 -5.24 -0.47
CA VAL A 232 -21.14 -6.21 -0.89
C VAL A 232 -20.68 -6.95 -2.14
N GLU A 233 -20.28 -6.19 -3.16
CA GLU A 233 -19.98 -6.72 -4.48
C GLU A 233 -18.65 -7.46 -4.53
N LEU A 234 -17.60 -6.96 -3.86
CA LEU A 234 -16.29 -7.57 -3.91
C LEU A 234 -16.30 -9.00 -3.31
N PRO A 235 -16.88 -9.28 -2.13
CA PRO A 235 -17.04 -10.66 -1.64
C PRO A 235 -17.93 -11.54 -2.53
N GLN A 236 -18.96 -10.98 -3.16
CA GLN A 236 -19.81 -11.73 -4.09
C GLN A 236 -19.03 -12.21 -5.32
N ALA A 237 -18.03 -11.45 -5.76
CA ALA A 237 -17.18 -11.78 -6.90
C ALA A 237 -16.14 -12.91 -6.64
N GLN A 238 -16.00 -13.40 -5.39
CA GLN A 238 -15.11 -14.52 -5.10
C GLN A 238 -15.49 -15.77 -5.89
N VAL A 239 -14.47 -16.54 -6.28
CA VAL A 239 -14.67 -17.91 -6.75
C VAL A 239 -15.31 -18.72 -5.62
N LYS A 240 -16.42 -19.42 -5.91
CA LYS A 240 -17.24 -20.09 -4.88
C LYS A 240 -16.95 -21.59 -4.71
N THR A 241 -16.23 -22.20 -5.64
CA THR A 241 -16.03 -23.66 -5.66
C THR A 241 -14.64 -24.05 -6.14
N GLY A 242 -14.25 -25.28 -5.85
CA GLY A 242 -12.96 -25.84 -6.28
C GLY A 242 -11.76 -25.34 -5.47
N ARG A 243 -10.57 -25.59 -6.00
CA ARG A 243 -9.29 -25.30 -5.32
C ARG A 243 -9.03 -23.81 -5.09
N GLU A 244 -9.64 -22.97 -5.92
CA GLU A 244 -9.47 -21.52 -5.88
C GLU A 244 -10.62 -20.82 -5.10
N SER A 245 -11.46 -21.58 -4.40
CA SER A 245 -12.57 -21.03 -3.63
C SER A 245 -12.08 -19.98 -2.61
N GLY A 246 -12.79 -18.86 -2.51
CA GLY A 246 -12.44 -17.71 -1.68
C GLY A 246 -11.45 -16.72 -2.32
N SER A 247 -10.87 -17.05 -3.47
CA SER A 247 -9.97 -16.14 -4.22
C SER A 247 -10.73 -15.27 -5.24
N TRP A 248 -10.01 -14.31 -5.84
CA TRP A 248 -10.50 -13.51 -6.97
C TRP A 248 -9.78 -13.87 -8.26
N ALA A 249 -10.53 -13.95 -9.36
CA ALA A 249 -10.05 -14.40 -10.65
C ALA A 249 -9.26 -13.29 -11.38
N PRO A 250 -8.00 -13.53 -11.79
CA PRO A 250 -7.16 -12.47 -12.39
C PRO A 250 -7.51 -12.11 -13.84
N GLN A 251 -8.39 -12.88 -14.50
CA GLN A 251 -8.57 -12.81 -15.96
C GLN A 251 -9.23 -11.52 -16.45
N ARG A 252 -10.10 -10.93 -15.62
CA ARG A 252 -10.85 -9.70 -15.92
C ARG A 252 -10.18 -8.45 -15.37
N ASP A 253 -9.19 -8.63 -14.48
CA ASP A 253 -8.45 -7.53 -13.88
C ASP A 253 -7.43 -6.93 -14.85
N ARG A 254 -7.30 -5.60 -14.81
CA ARG A 254 -6.39 -4.81 -15.64
C ARG A 254 -4.94 -5.29 -15.56
N TRP A 255 -4.49 -5.73 -14.40
CA TRP A 255 -3.11 -6.16 -14.12
C TRP A 255 -2.99 -7.66 -13.83
N GLY A 256 -4.11 -8.34 -13.56
CA GLY A 256 -4.16 -9.74 -13.13
C GLY A 256 -3.54 -10.72 -14.13
N LYS A 257 -3.59 -10.44 -15.44
CA LYS A 257 -2.88 -11.28 -16.44
C LYS A 257 -1.37 -11.32 -16.22
N ASN A 258 -0.78 -10.24 -15.73
CA ASN A 258 0.65 -10.12 -15.48
C ASN A 258 1.01 -10.54 -14.05
N ALA A 259 0.21 -10.12 -13.06
CA ALA A 259 0.51 -10.30 -11.64
C ALA A 259 -0.09 -11.57 -11.01
N GLY A 260 -1.13 -12.14 -11.63
CA GLY A 260 -1.72 -13.42 -11.25
C GLY A 260 -2.75 -13.37 -10.12
N ARG A 261 -3.22 -14.56 -9.73
CA ARG A 261 -4.31 -14.74 -8.77
C ARG A 261 -3.96 -14.30 -7.35
N LEU A 262 -2.74 -14.58 -6.89
CA LEU A 262 -2.30 -14.20 -5.54
C LEU A 262 -2.37 -12.67 -5.37
N TYR A 263 -1.85 -11.92 -6.34
CA TYR A 263 -1.93 -10.47 -6.38
C TYR A 263 -3.39 -9.98 -6.32
N THR A 264 -4.23 -10.52 -7.20
CA THR A 264 -5.65 -10.12 -7.30
C THR A 264 -6.39 -10.39 -5.99
N THR A 265 -6.10 -11.54 -5.37
CA THR A 265 -6.69 -11.95 -4.09
C THR A 265 -6.21 -11.07 -2.94
N CYS A 266 -4.90 -10.83 -2.82
CA CYS A 266 -4.33 -10.02 -1.75
C CYS A 266 -4.85 -8.58 -1.80
N LEU A 267 -4.82 -7.92 -2.97
CA LEU A 267 -5.35 -6.55 -3.07
C LEU A 267 -6.85 -6.46 -2.82
N SER A 268 -7.62 -7.48 -3.22
CA SER A 268 -9.04 -7.56 -2.90
C SER A 268 -9.27 -7.71 -1.38
N LEU A 269 -8.47 -8.54 -0.71
CA LEU A 269 -8.50 -8.67 0.75
C LEU A 269 -8.14 -7.34 1.44
N TYR A 270 -7.11 -6.64 0.98
CA TYR A 270 -6.73 -5.35 1.57
C TYR A 270 -7.84 -4.29 1.47
N CYS A 271 -8.64 -4.31 0.40
CA CYS A 271 -9.82 -3.45 0.30
C CYS A 271 -10.84 -3.77 1.41
N LEU A 272 -11.02 -5.04 1.73
CA LEU A 272 -11.94 -5.51 2.78
C LEU A 272 -11.37 -5.33 4.20
N GLU A 273 -10.05 -5.25 4.32
CA GLU A 273 -9.32 -5.07 5.58
C GLU A 273 -9.26 -3.62 6.07
N VAL A 274 -9.50 -2.66 5.17
CA VAL A 274 -9.25 -1.22 5.41
C VAL A 274 -9.86 -0.69 6.73
N TYR A 275 -11.03 -1.18 7.14
CA TYR A 275 -11.78 -0.71 8.32
C TYR A 275 -11.14 -1.03 9.67
N TYR A 276 -10.35 -2.09 9.72
CA TYR A 276 -9.70 -2.55 10.96
C TYR A 276 -8.19 -2.49 10.88
N ARG A 277 -7.63 -2.37 9.67
CA ARG A 277 -6.20 -2.26 9.42
C ARG A 277 -5.69 -0.82 9.50
N HIS A 278 -6.47 0.15 9.02
CA HIS A 278 -6.05 1.54 8.97
C HIS A 278 -7.00 2.40 9.79
N MET A 279 -6.48 3.16 10.75
CA MET A 279 -7.28 4.18 11.44
C MET A 279 -7.51 5.37 10.49
N PRO A 280 -8.73 5.95 10.40
CA PRO A 280 -8.96 7.15 9.59
C PRO A 280 -8.06 8.31 10.05
N ILE A 281 -7.25 8.87 9.14
CA ILE A 281 -6.24 9.91 9.47
C ILE A 281 -6.91 11.21 9.92
N TYR A 282 -8.11 11.50 9.43
CA TYR A 282 -8.83 12.74 9.75
C TYR A 282 -9.78 12.65 10.95
N ASP A 283 -9.91 11.49 11.59
CA ASP A 283 -10.73 11.36 12.79
C ASP A 283 -9.92 11.74 14.04
N THR A 284 -10.21 12.93 14.58
CA THR A 284 -9.51 13.53 15.72
C THR A 284 -9.66 12.77 17.05
N ALA A 285 -10.57 11.79 17.15
CA ALA A 285 -10.66 10.92 18.33
C ALA A 285 -9.50 9.90 18.41
N ALA A 286 -8.88 9.53 17.27
CA ALA A 286 -7.72 8.64 17.24
C ALA A 286 -6.41 9.35 17.63
N ALA A 287 -6.32 10.66 17.39
CA ALA A 287 -5.14 11.46 17.73
C ALA A 287 -5.01 11.75 19.24
N GLN A 288 -6.11 11.66 20.00
CA GLN A 288 -6.15 11.97 21.44
C GLN A 288 -6.04 10.73 22.36
N GLY A 289 -6.03 9.52 21.79
CA GLY A 289 -5.90 8.27 22.54
C GLY A 289 -4.48 7.69 22.60
N ALA A 290 -3.48 8.43 22.09
CA ALA A 290 -2.08 8.01 21.99
C ALA A 290 -1.11 8.91 22.78
N GLU A 291 -1.62 9.74 23.69
CA GLU A 291 -0.84 10.41 24.76
C GLU A 291 -0.94 9.64 26.09
#